data_AF-A0A9Q4L3U0-F1
#
_entry.id   AF-A0A9Q4L3U0-F1
#
_cell.length_a   1.000
_cell.length_b   1.000
_cell.length_c   1.000
_cell.angle_alpha   90.00
_cell.angle_beta   90.00
_cell.angle_gamma   90.00
#
_symmetry.space_group_name_H-M   'P 1'
#
loop_
_entity.id
_entity.type
_entity.pdbx_description
1 polymer ?
#
loop_
_entity_poly.entity_id
_entity_poly.type
_entity_poly.pdbx_seq_one_letter_code
_entity_poly.pdbx_strand_id
1 'polypeptide(L)'
;MADTPDINKVETEDDYTHVRFRDPDRYDEIRTPDWAEQPAESVSEGSEVRTGKVEGEDDWEVTSVLIDEHVDEDKAKEQAREIVDKIES
;
A
#
# COMPACT_ATOMS: atom_id res chain seq x y z
N MET A 1 9.39 -5.89 15.80
CA MET A 1 9.70 -5.95 14.36
C MET A 1 8.34 -6.18 13.74
N ALA A 2 7.70 -5.11 13.26
CA ALA A 2 6.43 -5.27 12.59
C ALA A 2 6.71 -6.11 11.34
N ASP A 3 6.10 -7.28 11.26
CA ASP A 3 6.14 -8.11 10.05
C ASP A 3 5.42 -7.31 8.96
N THR A 4 6.17 -6.54 8.16
CA THR A 4 5.64 -5.92 6.95
C THR A 4 4.94 -7.03 6.16
N PRO A 5 3.64 -6.90 5.87
CA PRO A 5 2.89 -7.95 5.19
C PRO A 5 3.59 -8.33 3.88
N ASP A 6 3.57 -9.62 3.56
CA ASP A 6 4.06 -10.09 2.27
C ASP A 6 3.14 -9.61 1.15
N ILE A 7 3.73 -9.39 -0.03
CA ILE A 7 3.00 -9.01 -1.22
C ILE A 7 2.17 -10.21 -1.68
N ASN A 8 0.85 -10.08 -1.59
CA ASN A 8 -0.10 -11.11 -1.99
C ASN A 8 -0.22 -11.17 -3.52
N LYS A 9 -0.35 -10.01 -4.16
CA LYS A 9 -0.56 -9.92 -5.61
C LYS A 9 0.02 -8.63 -6.16
N VAL A 10 0.58 -8.69 -7.36
CA VAL A 10 0.99 -7.50 -8.12
C VAL A 10 0.28 -7.54 -9.46
N GLU A 11 -0.39 -6.45 -9.80
CA GLU A 11 -1.11 -6.27 -11.05
C GLU A 11 -0.74 -4.92 -11.63
N THR A 12 -0.23 -4.89 -12.86
CA THR A 12 0.03 -3.65 -13.57
C THR A 12 -1.18 -3.36 -14.46
N GLU A 13 -1.88 -2.26 -14.18
CA GLU A 13 -3.06 -1.82 -14.92
C GLU A 13 -2.87 -0.37 -15.41
N ASP A 14 -3.05 -0.18 -16.71
CA ASP A 14 -2.96 1.10 -17.43
C ASP A 14 -1.71 1.92 -17.06
N ASP A 15 -1.82 2.83 -16.09
CA ASP A 15 -0.77 3.77 -15.69
C ASP A 15 -0.24 3.50 -14.26
N TYR A 16 -0.68 2.43 -13.60
CA TYR A 16 -0.30 2.11 -12.22
C TYR A 16 -0.02 0.62 -11.98
N THR A 17 1.02 0.34 -11.19
CA THR A 17 1.27 -0.96 -10.59
C THR A 17 0.57 -1.06 -9.24
N HIS A 18 -0.45 -1.91 -9.16
CA HIS A 18 -1.17 -2.27 -7.94
C HIS A 18 -0.43 -3.38 -7.19
N VAL A 19 0.14 -3.04 -6.05
CA VAL A 19 0.76 -3.99 -5.12
C VAL A 19 -0.20 -4.25 -3.96
N ARG A 20 -0.81 -5.42 -3.94
CA ARG A 20 -1.75 -5.84 -2.89
C ARG A 20 -1.00 -6.63 -1.82
N PHE A 21 -1.17 -6.20 -0.57
CA PHE A 21 -0.58 -6.83 0.62
C PHE A 21 -1.61 -7.67 1.38
N ARG A 22 -2.81 -7.14 1.55
CA ARG A 22 -3.90 -7.78 2.30
C ARG A 22 -5.19 -7.72 1.47
N ASP A 23 -6.05 -8.72 1.64
CA ASP A 23 -7.33 -8.76 0.91
C ASP A 23 -8.26 -7.65 1.40
N PRO A 24 -8.83 -6.82 0.50
CA PRO A 24 -9.77 -5.77 0.87
C PRO A 24 -11.06 -6.32 1.50
N ASP A 25 -11.46 -7.55 1.16
CA ASP A 25 -12.69 -8.19 1.62
C ASP A 25 -12.73 -8.49 3.14
N ARG A 26 -11.60 -8.38 3.86
CA ARG A 26 -11.57 -8.52 5.33
C ARG A 26 -11.93 -7.22 6.08
N TYR A 27 -11.99 -6.10 5.36
CA TYR A 27 -12.16 -4.77 5.94
C TYR A 27 -13.58 -4.28 5.71
N ASP A 28 -14.15 -3.62 6.72
CA ASP A 28 -15.48 -3.02 6.60
C ASP A 28 -15.44 -1.67 5.88
N GLU A 29 -14.34 -0.94 6.05
CA GLU A 29 -14.14 0.37 5.45
C GLU A 29 -12.76 0.45 4.82
N ILE A 30 -12.69 0.87 3.55
CA ILE A 30 -11.44 1.08 2.82
C ILE A 30 -11.36 2.54 2.38
N ARG A 31 -10.23 3.19 2.66
CA ARG A 31 -9.98 4.59 2.29
C ARG A 31 -8.50 4.81 1.92
N THR A 32 -8.23 5.95 1.29
CA THR A 32 -6.88 6.44 1.01
C THR A 32 -6.62 7.63 1.93
N PRO A 33 -6.02 7.44 3.11
CA PRO A 33 -5.86 8.54 4.05
C PRO A 33 -4.60 9.37 3.76
N ASP A 34 -4.70 10.69 3.97
CA ASP A 34 -3.62 11.64 3.67
C ASP A 34 -2.34 11.38 4.50
N TRP A 35 -2.47 10.77 5.69
CA TRP A 35 -1.33 10.41 6.51
C TRP A 35 -0.45 9.32 5.86
N ALA A 36 -1.03 8.48 4.99
CA ALA A 36 -0.32 7.45 4.24
C ALA A 36 0.21 7.97 2.89
N GLU A 37 -0.34 9.08 2.38
CA GLU A 37 0.11 9.74 1.17
C GLU A 37 1.52 10.34 1.33
N GLN A 38 1.77 11.06 2.43
CA GLN A 38 3.07 11.67 2.72
C GLN A 38 4.28 10.69 2.69
N PRO A 39 4.26 9.55 3.40
CA PRO A 39 5.35 8.57 3.33
C PRO A 39 5.43 7.88 1.96
N ALA A 40 4.30 7.71 1.27
CA ALA A 40 4.25 7.15 -0.08
C ALA A 40 4.96 8.05 -1.09
N GLU A 41 4.57 9.33 -1.14
CA GLU A 41 5.16 10.34 -2.01
C GLU A 41 6.67 10.49 -1.74
N SER A 42 7.10 10.32 -0.49
CA SER A 42 8.52 10.34 -0.12
C SER A 42 9.34 9.19 -0.72
N VAL A 43 8.72 8.06 -1.08
CA VAL A 43 9.37 6.90 -1.70
C VAL A 43 9.16 6.90 -3.22
N SER A 44 7.96 7.26 -3.66
CA SER A 44 7.60 7.39 -5.06
C SER A 44 6.62 8.55 -5.25
N GLU A 45 7.04 9.58 -5.98
CA GLU A 45 6.13 10.65 -6.41
C GLU A 45 4.94 10.05 -7.18
N GLY A 46 3.71 10.44 -6.81
CA GLY A 46 2.48 9.95 -7.44
C GLY A 46 1.99 8.59 -6.94
N SER A 47 2.56 8.05 -5.86
CA SER A 47 2.05 6.80 -5.25
C SER A 47 0.89 7.04 -4.29
N GLU A 48 -0.09 6.12 -4.30
CA GLU A 48 -1.28 6.17 -3.44
C GLU A 48 -1.38 4.91 -2.58
N VAL A 49 -1.79 5.07 -1.32
CA VAL A 49 -1.92 3.93 -0.38
C VAL A 49 -3.36 3.74 0.03
N ARG A 50 -3.91 2.57 -0.29
CA ARG A 50 -5.22 2.16 0.23
C ARG A 50 -5.07 1.45 1.55
N THR A 51 -5.70 1.98 2.58
CA THR A 51 -5.79 1.37 3.90
C THR A 51 -7.22 0.89 4.18
N GLY A 52 -7.31 -0.13 5.04
CA GLY A 52 -8.54 -0.80 5.41
C GLY A 52 -8.68 -0.77 6.92
N LYS A 53 -9.88 -0.47 7.39
CA LYS A 53 -10.24 -0.49 8.80
C LYS A 53 -10.94 -1.81 9.13
N VAL A 54 -10.38 -2.54 10.10
CA VAL A 54 -10.97 -3.79 10.59
C VAL A 54 -12.10 -3.46 11.57
N GLU A 55 -13.20 -4.21 11.50
CA GLU A 55 -14.28 -4.10 12.47
C GLU A 55 -13.77 -4.38 13.89
N GLY A 56 -13.88 -3.39 14.77
CA GLY A 56 -13.47 -3.51 16.17
C GLY A 56 -12.02 -3.12 16.46
N GLU A 57 -11.24 -2.73 15.45
CA GLU A 57 -9.93 -2.11 15.62
C GLU A 57 -10.00 -0.61 15.29
N ASP A 58 -9.29 0.19 16.08
CA ASP A 58 -9.12 1.62 15.80
C ASP A 58 -8.02 1.89 14.76
N ASP A 59 -7.16 0.89 14.53
CA ASP A 59 -6.04 0.94 13.62
C ASP A 59 -6.44 0.71 12.16
N TRP A 60 -5.70 1.33 11.25
CA TRP A 60 -5.88 1.22 9.80
C TRP A 60 -4.70 0.45 9.23
N GLU A 61 -4.97 -0.65 8.54
CA GLU A 61 -3.93 -1.48 7.94
C GLU A 61 -3.76 -1.15 6.46
N VAL A 62 -2.52 -1.19 5.96
CA VAL A 62 -2.30 -1.07 4.51
C VAL A 62 -2.84 -2.32 3.80
N THR A 63 -3.68 -2.10 2.79
CA THR A 63 -4.30 -3.15 1.97
C THR A 63 -3.59 -3.29 0.64
N SER A 64 -3.34 -2.17 -0.03
CA SER A 64 -2.64 -2.12 -1.32
C SER A 64 -1.99 -0.77 -1.53
N VAL A 65 -0.88 -0.76 -2.24
CA VAL A 65 -0.17 0.45 -2.68
C VAL A 65 -0.23 0.51 -4.20
N LEU A 66 -0.57 1.69 -4.72
CA LEU A 66 -0.55 2.02 -6.13
C LEU A 66 0.72 2.81 -6.40
N ILE A 67 1.53 2.35 -7.35
CA ILE A 67 2.77 3.01 -7.77
C ILE A 67 2.67 3.30 -9.25
N ASP A 68 3.00 4.53 -9.65
CA ASP A 68 2.96 5.00 -11.04
C ASP A 68 3.80 4.08 -11.97
N GLU A 69 3.29 3.76 -13.17
CA GLU A 69 3.83 2.78 -14.14
C GLU A 69 5.29 3.05 -14.55
N HIS A 70 5.82 4.24 -14.28
CA HIS A 70 7.19 4.61 -14.64
C HIS A 70 8.29 3.77 -13.95
N VAL A 71 7.95 2.80 -13.10
CA VAL A 71 8.87 1.86 -12.44
C VAL A 71 8.57 0.39 -12.76
N ASP A 72 9.62 -0.43 -12.91
CA ASP A 72 9.50 -1.88 -13.11
C ASP A 72 8.78 -2.58 -11.95
N GLU A 73 8.12 -3.73 -12.20
CA GLU A 73 7.42 -4.51 -11.16
C GLU A 73 8.28 -4.83 -9.93
N ASP A 74 9.55 -5.19 -10.13
CA ASP A 74 10.49 -5.48 -9.02
C ASP A 74 10.73 -4.24 -8.16
N LYS A 75 10.80 -3.07 -8.79
CA LYS A 75 10.99 -1.80 -8.10
C LYS A 75 9.71 -1.34 -7.41
N ALA A 76 8.56 -1.54 -8.04
CA ALA A 76 7.26 -1.29 -7.43
C ALA A 76 7.08 -2.13 -6.16
N LYS A 77 7.48 -3.41 -6.17
CA LYS A 77 7.45 -4.28 -4.99
C LYS A 77 8.33 -3.75 -3.85
N GLU A 78 9.56 -3.33 -4.18
CA GLU A 78 10.50 -2.78 -3.20
C GLU A 78 9.98 -1.47 -2.60
N GLN A 79 9.56 -0.53 -3.44
CA GLN A 79 9.01 0.74 -2.99
C GLN A 79 7.74 0.55 -2.17
N ALA A 80 6.80 -0.29 -2.62
CA ALA A 80 5.59 -0.57 -1.88
C ALA A 80 5.90 -1.15 -0.50
N ARG A 81 6.87 -2.06 -0.40
CA ARG A 81 7.31 -2.61 0.89
C ARG A 81 7.91 -1.53 1.79
N GLU A 82 8.75 -0.65 1.25
CA GLU A 82 9.33 0.47 2.01
C GLU A 82 8.25 1.44 2.51
N ILE A 83 7.23 1.71 1.70
CA ILE A 83 6.09 2.57 2.08
C ILE A 83 5.33 1.94 3.25
N VAL A 84 5.00 0.65 3.17
CA VAL A 84 4.31 -0.05 4.26
C VAL A 84 5.18 -0.08 5.53
N ASP A 85 6.48 -0.33 5.40
CA ASP A 85 7.40 -0.32 6.53
C ASP A 85 7.47 1.06 7.19
N LYS A 86 7.49 2.15 6.41
CA LYS A 86 7.45 3.52 6.95
C LYS A 86 6.13 3.87 7.63
N ILE A 87 5.04 3.30 7.15
CA ILE A 87 3.69 3.50 7.71
C ILE A 87 3.51 2.72 9.01
N GLU A 88 4.01 1.48 9.06
CA GLU A 88 3.86 0.58 10.21
C GLU A 88 5.04 0.70 11.23
N SER A 89 5.99 1.63 11.05
CA SER A 89 7.13 1.91 11.94
C SER A 89 6.88 3.02 12.97
#